data_AF-A0AAN8XC14-F1
#
_entry.id   AF-A0AAN8XC14-F1
#
_cell.length_a   1.000
_cell.length_b   1.000
_cell.length_c   1.000
_cell.angle_alpha   90.00
_cell.angle_beta   90.00
_cell.angle_gamma   90.00
#
_symmetry.space_group_name_H-M   'P 1'
#
loop_
_entity.id
_entity.type
_entity.pdbx_description
1 polymer ?
#
loop_
_entity_poly.entity_id
_entity_poly.type
_entity_poly.pdbx_seq_one_letter_code
_entity_poly.pdbx_strand_id
1 'polypeptide(L)'
;MTAFLNLIVSYEKMTAMSQGRLMIYEELLSILTDISTRHTRCFHHPLLSAIKTNFTYECDIQIHLLRSQLDMQLWRFLPSLISLHDANSKLNNWHSFVQARETKKYGFGANFLKASPLPILYQWLWQAKAAFVSKFSLYFHETLAVQSSHADMKGFTSRQACDYVSKIQSFVRKSDASCVCLVFEAAGVEDYRGAGYHHPGELAQAPKGLESYPAIFCYPPTRPRDKWPSIVMRVSDRSNEQELMDRVIHFFDQQ
;
A
#
# COMPACT_ATOMS: atom_id res chain seq x y z
N MET A 1 1.87 -25.79 16.88
CA MET A 1 0.50 -25.38 17.22
C MET A 1 0.46 -23.91 17.64
N THR A 2 1.29 -23.49 18.60
CA THR A 2 1.40 -22.10 19.08
C THR A 2 1.69 -21.06 17.99
N ALA A 3 2.58 -21.36 17.02
CA ALA A 3 2.91 -20.45 15.92
C ALA A 3 1.68 -20.04 15.08
N PHE A 4 0.84 -21.01 14.72
CA PHE A 4 -0.39 -20.78 13.95
C PHE A 4 -1.45 -20.03 14.75
N LEU A 5 -1.58 -20.35 16.03
CA LEU A 5 -2.51 -19.64 16.91
C LEU A 5 -2.14 -18.16 17.04
N ASN A 6 -0.85 -17.85 17.21
CA ASN A 6 -0.39 -16.46 17.24
C ASN A 6 -0.66 -15.73 15.92
N LEU A 7 -0.53 -16.42 14.78
CA LEU A 7 -0.81 -15.85 13.47
C LEU A 7 -2.32 -15.59 13.27
N ILE A 8 -3.18 -16.51 13.69
CA ILE A 8 -4.64 -16.32 13.70
C ILE A 8 -5.01 -15.11 14.56
N VAL A 9 -4.49 -15.02 15.78
CA VAL A 9 -4.71 -13.88 16.68
C VAL A 9 -4.24 -12.57 16.05
N SER A 10 -3.15 -12.59 15.26
CA SER A 10 -2.69 -11.40 14.54
C SER A 10 -3.67 -10.95 13.43
N TYR A 11 -4.31 -11.90 12.73
CA TYR A 11 -5.37 -11.59 11.76
C TYR A 11 -6.62 -11.05 12.43
N GLU A 12 -7.04 -11.63 13.55
CA GLU A 12 -8.16 -11.11 14.34
C GLU A 12 -7.90 -9.68 14.79
N LYS A 13 -6.67 -9.39 15.25
CA LYS A 13 -6.25 -8.03 15.60
C LYS A 13 -6.27 -7.08 14.40
N MET A 14 -5.79 -7.54 13.24
CA MET A 14 -5.84 -6.78 11.99
C MET A 14 -7.29 -6.48 11.59
N THR A 15 -8.20 -7.44 11.71
CA THR A 15 -9.63 -7.24 11.44
C THR A 15 -10.25 -6.25 12.43
N ALA A 16 -9.97 -6.39 13.73
CA ALA A 16 -10.46 -5.45 14.74
C ALA A 16 -9.95 -4.02 14.48
N MET A 17 -8.67 -3.85 14.15
CA MET A 17 -8.10 -2.55 13.78
C MET A 17 -8.73 -1.98 12.50
N SER A 18 -9.12 -2.83 11.54
CA SER A 18 -9.76 -2.38 10.29
C SER A 18 -11.16 -1.80 10.49
N GLN A 19 -11.79 -2.05 11.64
CA GLN A 19 -13.04 -1.42 12.05
C GLN A 19 -12.82 -0.03 12.67
N GLY A 20 -11.58 0.26 13.09
CA GLY A 20 -11.16 1.59 13.51
C GLY A 20 -10.99 2.54 12.33
N ARG A 21 -10.79 3.83 12.64
CA ARG A 21 -10.63 4.87 11.61
C ARG A 21 -9.30 4.80 10.88
N LEU A 22 -8.24 4.44 11.61
CA LEU A 22 -6.89 4.34 11.09
C LEU A 22 -6.29 2.99 11.49
N MET A 23 -5.68 2.34 10.51
CA MET A 23 -4.87 1.15 10.73
C MET A 23 -3.51 1.57 11.28
N ILE A 24 -3.14 1.03 12.45
CA ILE A 24 -1.81 1.23 13.04
C ILE A 24 -0.88 0.14 12.50
N TYR A 25 -0.30 0.40 11.34
CA TYR A 25 0.51 -0.58 10.61
C TYR A 25 1.81 -0.95 11.35
N GLU A 26 2.37 -0.03 12.15
CA GLU A 26 3.59 -0.22 12.92
C GLU A 26 3.42 -1.30 13.99
N GLU A 27 2.29 -1.27 14.69
CA GLU A 27 1.95 -2.23 15.73
C GLU A 27 1.78 -3.63 15.13
N LEU A 28 1.03 -3.73 14.02
CA LEU A 28 0.86 -5.00 13.29
C LEU A 28 2.19 -5.56 12.77
N LEU A 29 3.05 -4.68 12.23
CA LEU A 29 4.35 -5.07 11.74
C LEU A 29 5.25 -5.59 12.87
N SER A 30 5.25 -4.92 14.02
CA SER A 30 5.98 -5.34 15.21
C SER A 30 5.54 -6.74 15.67
N ILE A 31 4.22 -6.96 15.76
CA ILE A 31 3.64 -8.25 16.16
C ILE A 31 4.03 -9.37 15.19
N LEU A 32 3.88 -9.14 13.88
CA LEU A 32 4.22 -10.17 12.89
C LEU A 32 5.73 -10.45 12.84
N THR A 33 6.57 -9.44 13.05
CA THR A 33 8.02 -9.61 13.12
C THR A 33 8.42 -10.43 14.35
N ASP A 34 7.81 -10.17 15.51
CA ASP A 34 8.02 -10.98 16.73
C ASP A 34 7.55 -12.42 16.54
N ILE A 35 6.38 -12.63 15.94
CA ILE A 35 5.86 -13.97 15.62
C ILE A 35 6.81 -14.72 14.68
N SER A 36 7.24 -14.08 13.59
CA SER A 36 8.13 -14.69 12.61
C SER A 36 9.47 -15.08 13.25
N THR A 37 10.10 -14.15 13.98
CA THR A 37 11.41 -14.38 14.61
C THR A 37 11.36 -15.45 15.70
N ARG A 38 10.34 -15.45 16.57
CA ARG A 38 10.16 -16.44 17.65
C ARG A 38 9.99 -17.85 17.11
N HIS A 39 9.25 -18.02 16.00
CA HIS A 39 8.87 -19.34 15.49
C HIS A 39 9.74 -19.85 14.34
N THR A 40 10.65 -19.03 13.78
CA THR A 40 11.55 -19.42 12.67
C THR A 40 12.39 -20.66 13.00
N ARG A 41 12.79 -20.82 14.27
CA ARG A 41 13.61 -21.95 14.73
C ARG A 41 12.78 -23.15 15.19
N CYS A 42 11.48 -23.03 15.40
CA CYS A 42 10.67 -24.08 16.04
C CYS A 42 10.35 -25.29 15.14
N PHE A 43 10.72 -25.25 13.86
CA PHE A 43 10.45 -26.31 12.89
C PHE A 43 11.74 -27.04 12.50
N HIS A 44 12.16 -28.00 13.32
CA HIS A 44 13.39 -28.77 13.11
C HIS A 44 13.19 -30.07 12.33
N HIS A 45 12.02 -30.72 12.47
CA HIS A 45 11.78 -32.02 11.87
C HIS A 45 11.53 -31.90 10.35
N PRO A 46 12.18 -32.70 9.48
CA PRO A 46 12.00 -32.63 8.02
C PRO A 46 10.56 -32.76 7.54
N LEU A 47 9.73 -33.54 8.23
CA LEU A 47 8.28 -33.68 7.94
C LEU A 47 7.49 -32.37 8.13
N LEU A 48 8.01 -31.43 8.91
CA LEU A 48 7.41 -30.11 9.13
C LEU A 48 7.92 -29.06 8.15
N SER A 49 8.83 -29.40 7.23
CA SER A 49 9.44 -28.47 6.27
C SER A 49 8.42 -27.71 5.43
N ALA A 50 7.38 -28.38 4.95
CA ALA A 50 6.34 -27.73 4.15
C ALA A 50 5.45 -26.80 4.98
N ILE A 51 5.18 -27.14 6.24
CA ILE A 51 4.43 -26.30 7.18
C ILE A 51 5.26 -25.05 7.52
N LYS A 52 6.55 -25.24 7.82
CA LYS A 52 7.52 -24.15 8.01
C LYS A 52 7.53 -23.22 6.80
N THR A 53 7.62 -23.78 5.60
CA THR A 53 7.69 -23.02 4.35
C THR A 53 6.43 -22.16 4.15
N ASN A 54 5.24 -22.74 4.35
CA ASN A 54 3.98 -21.98 4.27
C ASN A 54 3.92 -20.86 5.31
N PHE A 55 4.23 -21.17 6.57
CA PHE A 55 4.25 -20.20 7.66
C PHE A 55 5.22 -19.04 7.36
N THR A 56 6.43 -19.34 6.89
CA THR A 56 7.44 -18.33 6.54
C THR A 56 6.96 -17.45 5.38
N TYR A 57 6.42 -18.02 4.31
CA TYR A 57 5.88 -17.21 3.21
C TYR A 57 4.74 -16.31 3.67
N GLU A 58 3.79 -16.85 4.44
CA GLU A 58 2.65 -16.11 4.95
C GLU A 58 3.07 -14.93 5.83
N CYS A 59 3.99 -15.13 6.78
CA CYS A 59 4.52 -14.07 7.62
C CYS A 59 5.31 -13.04 6.80
N ASP A 60 6.25 -13.48 5.96
CA ASP A 60 7.11 -12.58 5.21
C ASP A 60 6.31 -11.69 4.26
N ILE A 61 5.33 -12.25 3.53
CA ILE A 61 4.49 -11.49 2.62
C ILE A 61 3.74 -10.39 3.38
N GLN A 62 3.13 -10.72 4.52
CA GLN A 62 2.43 -9.71 5.32
C GLN A 62 3.38 -8.64 5.85
N ILE A 63 4.56 -9.03 6.34
CA ILE A 63 5.59 -8.10 6.81
C ILE A 63 5.99 -7.12 5.70
N HIS A 64 6.25 -7.60 4.49
CA HIS A 64 6.59 -6.76 3.35
C HIS A 64 5.41 -5.86 2.92
N LEU A 65 4.18 -6.37 2.92
CA LEU A 65 3.00 -5.56 2.64
C LEU A 65 2.81 -4.44 3.66
N LEU A 66 2.95 -4.73 4.96
CA LEU A 66 2.84 -3.72 6.02
C LEU A 66 3.97 -2.69 5.95
N ARG A 67 5.22 -3.12 5.75
CA ARG A 67 6.36 -2.21 5.52
C ARG A 67 6.09 -1.27 4.35
N SER A 68 5.54 -1.79 3.24
CA SER A 68 5.19 -0.93 2.11
C SER A 68 4.15 0.15 2.46
N GLN A 69 3.17 -0.13 3.32
CA GLN A 69 2.22 0.87 3.80
C GLN A 69 2.91 1.93 4.68
N LEU A 70 3.79 1.50 5.58
CA LEU A 70 4.57 2.39 6.44
C LEU A 70 5.49 3.33 5.65
N ASP A 71 6.11 2.81 4.60
CA ASP A 71 6.95 3.63 3.74
C ASP A 71 6.11 4.55 2.85
N MET A 72 4.95 4.09 2.36
CA MET A 72 4.04 4.92 1.57
C MET A 72 3.41 6.07 2.37
N GLN A 73 3.04 5.85 3.65
CA GLN A 73 2.49 6.92 4.50
C GLN A 73 3.53 8.01 4.82
N LEU A 74 4.82 7.69 4.72
CA LEU A 74 5.93 8.65 4.85
C LEU A 74 6.44 9.13 3.49
N TRP A 75 5.72 8.80 2.42
CA TRP A 75 6.05 9.12 1.02
C TRP A 75 7.47 8.69 0.59
N ARG A 76 7.95 7.55 1.10
CA ARG A 76 9.26 6.97 0.76
C ARG A 76 9.16 6.05 -0.46
N PHE A 77 9.56 6.55 -1.62
CA PHE A 77 9.43 5.83 -2.89
C PHE A 77 10.17 4.48 -2.93
N LEU A 78 11.51 4.49 -2.81
CA LEU A 78 12.30 3.28 -3.02
C LEU A 78 12.03 2.18 -1.97
N PRO A 79 11.97 2.47 -0.65
CA PRO A 79 11.65 1.45 0.36
C PRO A 79 10.28 0.78 0.16
N SER A 80 9.25 1.58 -0.19
CA SER A 80 7.92 1.03 -0.47
C SER A 80 7.90 0.17 -1.74
N LEU A 81 8.62 0.59 -2.79
CA LEU A 81 8.77 -0.18 -4.03
C LEU A 81 9.44 -1.54 -3.79
N ILE A 82 10.57 -1.56 -3.08
CA ILE A 82 11.31 -2.79 -2.76
C ILE A 82 10.42 -3.74 -1.95
N SER A 83 9.75 -3.23 -0.92
CA SER A 83 8.84 -4.03 -0.09
C SER A 83 7.68 -4.62 -0.90
N LEU A 84 7.07 -3.85 -1.82
CA LEU A 84 6.03 -4.36 -2.72
C LEU A 84 6.56 -5.43 -3.68
N HIS A 85 7.77 -5.23 -4.21
CA HIS A 85 8.43 -6.18 -5.10
C HIS A 85 8.74 -7.51 -4.37
N ASP A 86 9.25 -7.44 -3.14
CA ASP A 86 9.53 -8.62 -2.33
C ASP A 86 8.25 -9.40 -1.99
N ALA A 87 7.18 -8.71 -1.61
CA ALA A 87 5.87 -9.33 -1.41
C ALA A 87 5.37 -10.02 -2.69
N ASN A 88 5.49 -9.37 -3.85
CA ASN A 88 5.10 -9.94 -5.15
C ASN A 88 5.93 -11.18 -5.49
N SER A 89 7.25 -11.12 -5.33
CA SER A 89 8.16 -12.22 -5.61
C SER A 89 7.87 -13.42 -4.71
N LYS A 90 7.66 -13.19 -3.41
CA LYS A 90 7.28 -14.24 -2.46
C LYS A 90 5.90 -14.83 -2.74
N LEU A 91 4.90 -14.02 -3.12
CA LEU A 91 3.59 -14.53 -3.53
C LEU A 91 3.69 -15.45 -4.75
N ASN A 92 4.43 -15.06 -5.78
CA ASN A 92 4.66 -15.88 -6.97
C ASN A 92 5.39 -17.19 -6.63
N ASN A 93 6.42 -17.13 -5.78
CA ASN A 93 7.13 -18.32 -5.33
C ASN A 93 6.22 -19.24 -4.51
N TRP A 94 5.42 -18.68 -3.60
CA TRP A 94 4.47 -19.45 -2.78
C TRP A 94 3.40 -20.13 -3.64
N HIS A 95 2.99 -19.50 -4.75
CA HIS A 95 2.01 -20.05 -5.69
C HIS A 95 2.32 -21.47 -6.12
N SER A 96 3.59 -21.75 -6.43
CA SER A 96 4.05 -23.07 -6.89
C SER A 96 3.82 -24.17 -5.84
N PHE A 97 3.95 -23.84 -4.55
CA PHE A 97 3.71 -24.77 -3.44
C PHE A 97 2.22 -24.96 -3.13
N VAL A 98 1.41 -23.92 -3.35
CA VAL A 98 -0.04 -23.97 -3.14
C VAL A 98 -0.71 -24.79 -4.24
N GLN A 99 -0.37 -24.55 -5.51
CA GLN A 99 -0.96 -25.30 -6.64
C GLN A 99 -0.63 -26.79 -6.61
N ALA A 100 0.63 -27.17 -6.36
CA ALA A 100 1.10 -28.56 -6.41
C ALA A 100 0.41 -29.49 -5.38
N ARG A 101 -0.29 -28.93 -4.39
CA ARG A 101 -1.04 -29.67 -3.37
C ARG A 101 -2.49 -29.93 -3.74
N GLU A 102 -3.13 -29.02 -4.47
CA GLU A 102 -4.53 -29.17 -4.89
C GLU A 102 -4.68 -30.15 -6.07
N THR A 103 -3.69 -30.22 -6.96
CA THR A 103 -3.69 -31.18 -8.09
C THR A 103 -3.66 -32.64 -7.64
N LYS A 104 -3.26 -32.93 -6.38
CA LYS A 104 -3.21 -34.29 -5.83
C LYS A 104 -4.53 -34.78 -5.23
N LYS A 105 -5.57 -33.94 -5.17
CA LYS A 105 -6.85 -34.28 -4.51
C LYS A 105 -8.02 -34.59 -5.43
N TYR A 106 -7.87 -34.44 -6.75
CA TYR A 106 -8.98 -34.69 -7.68
C TYR A 106 -8.57 -35.65 -8.80
N GLY A 107 -8.79 -36.93 -8.55
CA GLY A 107 -9.05 -37.88 -9.63
C GLY A 107 -10.30 -37.47 -10.39
N PHE A 108 -10.26 -37.65 -11.71
CA PHE A 108 -11.35 -37.57 -12.70
C PHE A 108 -12.74 -37.19 -12.17
N GLY A 109 -13.18 -35.94 -12.41
CA GLY A 109 -14.63 -35.66 -12.53
C GLY A 109 -15.24 -34.40 -11.90
N ALA A 110 -14.49 -33.49 -11.24
CA ALA A 110 -15.12 -32.39 -10.50
C ALA A 110 -14.71 -30.98 -10.99
N ASN A 111 -15.20 -30.57 -12.17
CA ASN A 111 -15.07 -29.19 -12.68
C ASN A 111 -16.43 -28.47 -12.82
N PHE A 112 -17.39 -28.70 -11.92
CA PHE A 112 -18.75 -28.15 -12.06
C PHE A 112 -19.16 -27.04 -11.10
N LEU A 113 -18.30 -26.55 -10.19
CA LEU A 113 -18.62 -25.37 -9.36
C LEU A 113 -17.43 -24.40 -9.29
N LYS A 114 -17.68 -23.16 -9.74
CA LYS A 114 -16.75 -22.05 -9.98
C LYS A 114 -16.17 -21.40 -8.71
N ALA A 115 -15.57 -22.17 -7.80
CA ALA A 115 -14.72 -21.60 -6.75
C ALA A 115 -13.25 -21.70 -7.19
N SER A 116 -12.50 -20.59 -7.12
CA SER A 116 -11.06 -20.62 -7.33
C SER A 116 -10.44 -21.66 -6.39
N PRO A 117 -9.61 -22.60 -6.89
CA PRO A 117 -9.09 -23.71 -6.09
C PRO A 117 -8.07 -23.26 -5.03
N LEU A 118 -7.75 -21.97 -4.95
CA LEU A 118 -6.73 -21.44 -4.06
C LEU A 118 -7.30 -21.12 -2.68
N PRO A 119 -6.54 -21.28 -1.58
CA PRO A 119 -6.97 -20.87 -0.25
C PRO A 119 -7.37 -19.38 -0.20
N ILE A 120 -8.47 -19.07 0.50
CA ILE A 120 -9.03 -17.70 0.58
C ILE A 120 -7.99 -16.70 1.08
N LEU A 121 -7.21 -17.07 2.11
CA LEU A 121 -6.17 -16.21 2.65
C LEU A 121 -5.10 -15.84 1.62
N TYR A 122 -4.69 -16.80 0.80
CA TYR A 122 -3.73 -16.57 -0.29
C TYR A 122 -4.31 -15.61 -1.34
N GLN A 123 -5.58 -15.77 -1.68
CA GLN A 123 -6.28 -14.84 -2.59
C GLN A 123 -6.37 -13.44 -1.98
N TRP A 124 -6.67 -13.34 -0.68
CA TRP A 124 -6.73 -12.07 0.03
C TRP A 124 -5.38 -11.35 0.03
N LEU A 125 -4.26 -12.05 0.22
CA LEU A 125 -2.92 -11.45 0.14
C LEU A 125 -2.62 -10.89 -1.25
N TRP A 126 -3.07 -11.56 -2.32
CA TRP A 126 -2.98 -11.02 -3.68
C TRP A 126 -3.83 -9.76 -3.87
N GLN A 127 -5.05 -9.75 -3.33
CA GLN A 127 -5.93 -8.58 -3.37
C GLN A 127 -5.33 -7.40 -2.60
N ALA A 128 -4.83 -7.64 -1.39
CA ALA A 128 -4.14 -6.64 -0.58
C ALA A 128 -2.95 -6.04 -1.34
N LYS A 129 -2.07 -6.90 -1.90
CA LYS A 129 -0.95 -6.46 -2.75
C LYS A 129 -1.42 -5.64 -3.95
N ALA A 130 -2.50 -6.02 -4.62
CA ALA A 130 -3.01 -5.30 -5.78
C ALA A 130 -3.59 -3.91 -5.40
N ALA A 131 -4.29 -3.82 -4.27
CA ALA A 131 -4.75 -2.54 -3.72
C ALA A 131 -3.56 -1.64 -3.36
N PHE A 132 -2.52 -2.20 -2.75
CA PHE A 132 -1.34 -1.44 -2.32
C PHE A 132 -0.54 -0.93 -3.52
N VAL A 133 -0.41 -1.73 -4.59
CA VAL A 133 0.19 -1.27 -5.86
C VAL A 133 -0.64 -0.15 -6.49
N SER A 134 -1.97 -0.22 -6.43
CA SER A 134 -2.84 0.85 -6.95
C SER A 134 -2.62 2.16 -6.18
N LYS A 135 -2.51 2.10 -4.85
CA LYS A 135 -2.17 3.25 -3.99
C LYS A 135 -0.77 3.80 -4.28
N PHE A 136 0.24 2.94 -4.33
CA PHE A 136 1.62 3.30 -4.67
C PHE A 136 1.70 4.05 -6.00
N SER A 137 0.98 3.55 -7.00
CA SER A 137 0.99 4.12 -8.35
C SER A 137 0.39 5.51 -8.42
N LEU A 138 -0.60 5.82 -7.57
CA LEU A 138 -1.13 7.16 -7.42
C LEU A 138 -0.14 8.07 -6.67
N TYR A 139 0.38 7.62 -5.53
CA TYR A 139 1.26 8.40 -4.65
C TYR A 139 2.58 8.80 -5.32
N PHE A 140 3.07 7.96 -6.23
CA PHE A 140 4.33 8.15 -6.94
C PHE A 140 4.14 8.24 -8.45
N HIS A 141 2.95 8.61 -8.92
CA HIS A 141 2.64 8.69 -10.35
C HIS A 141 3.65 9.56 -11.11
N GLU A 142 4.00 10.73 -10.58
CA GLU A 142 4.97 11.63 -11.20
C GLU A 142 6.37 11.01 -11.28
N THR A 143 6.83 10.39 -10.20
CA THR A 143 8.11 9.67 -10.17
C THR A 143 8.14 8.54 -11.21
N LEU A 144 7.07 7.74 -11.30
CA LEU A 144 6.95 6.64 -12.25
C LEU A 144 6.90 7.14 -13.70
N ALA A 145 6.16 8.22 -13.95
CA ALA A 145 6.01 8.81 -15.28
C ALA A 145 7.33 9.37 -15.83
N VAL A 146 8.20 9.88 -14.96
CA VAL A 146 9.56 10.34 -15.37
C VAL A 146 10.47 9.16 -15.72
N GLN A 147 10.24 7.99 -15.13
CA GLN A 147 11.10 6.80 -15.28
C GLN A 147 10.60 5.79 -16.32
N SER A 148 9.53 6.09 -17.04
CA SER A 148 8.93 5.16 -18.00
C SER A 148 8.32 5.89 -19.20
N SER A 149 8.05 5.17 -20.28
CA SER A 149 7.35 5.76 -21.42
C SER A 149 5.86 5.95 -21.09
N HIS A 150 5.20 6.89 -21.79
CA HIS A 150 3.75 7.07 -21.64
C HIS A 150 2.95 5.79 -21.97
N ALA A 151 3.44 4.97 -22.93
CA ALA A 151 2.83 3.70 -23.27
C ALA A 151 2.97 2.69 -22.12
N ASP A 152 4.14 2.62 -21.49
CA ASP A 152 4.39 1.76 -20.34
C ASP A 152 3.55 2.18 -19.14
N MET A 153 3.44 3.47 -18.85
CA MET A 153 2.59 3.99 -17.77
C MET A 153 1.13 3.58 -17.96
N LYS A 154 0.58 3.79 -19.16
CA LYS A 154 -0.80 3.42 -19.47
C LYS A 154 -1.01 1.90 -19.41
N GLY A 155 -0.06 1.13 -19.91
CA GLY A 155 -0.05 -0.33 -19.81
C GLY A 155 -0.01 -0.81 -18.37
N PHE A 156 0.78 -0.16 -17.53
CA PHE A 156 0.91 -0.45 -16.11
C PHE A 156 -0.35 -0.11 -15.32
N THR A 157 -0.92 1.10 -15.47
CA THR A 157 -2.11 1.54 -14.71
C THR A 157 -3.36 0.74 -15.08
N SER A 158 -3.54 0.40 -16.36
CA SER A 158 -4.70 -0.39 -16.83
C SER A 158 -4.77 -1.81 -16.26
N ARG A 159 -3.65 -2.37 -15.79
CA ARG A 159 -3.59 -3.71 -15.18
C ARG A 159 -3.78 -3.68 -13.66
N GLN A 160 -3.93 -2.51 -13.07
CA GLN A 160 -4.07 -2.36 -11.62
C GLN A 160 -5.48 -2.72 -11.18
N ALA A 161 -5.61 -3.10 -9.90
CA ALA A 161 -6.92 -3.33 -9.30
C ALA A 161 -7.78 -2.07 -9.31
N CYS A 162 -7.16 -0.89 -9.19
CA CYS A 162 -7.83 0.40 -9.34
C CYS A 162 -6.93 1.41 -10.04
N ASP A 163 -7.30 1.81 -11.25
CA ASP A 163 -6.66 2.93 -11.95
C ASP A 163 -7.21 4.27 -11.40
N TYR A 164 -6.62 4.74 -10.30
CA TYR A 164 -7.00 6.01 -9.67
C TYR A 164 -6.75 7.21 -10.60
N VAL A 165 -5.69 7.16 -11.41
CA VAL A 165 -5.32 8.26 -12.29
C VAL A 165 -6.38 8.43 -13.37
N SER A 166 -6.77 7.37 -14.07
CA SER A 166 -7.85 7.43 -15.06
C SER A 166 -9.19 7.83 -14.45
N LYS A 167 -9.49 7.41 -13.21
CA LYS A 167 -10.69 7.85 -12.48
C LYS A 167 -10.69 9.36 -12.21
N ILE A 168 -9.57 9.90 -11.72
CA ILE A 168 -9.43 11.35 -11.46
C ILE A 168 -9.52 12.14 -12.76
N GLN A 169 -8.83 11.70 -13.82
CA GLN A 169 -8.90 12.35 -15.14
C GLN A 169 -10.32 12.36 -15.71
N SER A 170 -11.03 11.25 -15.56
CA SER A 170 -12.42 11.13 -15.99
C SER A 170 -13.35 12.00 -15.15
N PHE A 171 -13.11 12.11 -13.85
CA PHE A 171 -13.85 13.00 -12.96
C PHE A 171 -13.69 14.46 -13.40
N VAL A 172 -12.45 14.95 -13.51
CA VAL A 172 -12.16 16.32 -13.93
C VAL A 172 -12.83 16.67 -15.26
N ARG A 173 -12.78 15.77 -16.24
CA ARG A 173 -13.43 15.98 -17.54
C ARG A 173 -14.97 16.06 -17.46
N LYS A 174 -15.58 15.33 -16.52
CA LYS A 174 -17.04 15.28 -16.37
C LYS A 174 -17.59 16.41 -15.49
N SER A 175 -16.82 16.87 -14.53
CA SER A 175 -17.22 17.90 -13.57
C SER A 175 -16.74 19.31 -13.91
N ASP A 176 -15.84 19.43 -14.90
CA ASP A 176 -15.14 20.68 -15.22
C ASP A 176 -14.37 21.27 -14.03
N ALA A 177 -13.90 20.39 -13.13
CA ALA A 177 -13.11 20.80 -11.98
C ALA A 177 -11.76 21.37 -12.41
N SER A 178 -11.39 22.55 -11.89
CA SER A 178 -10.12 23.20 -12.25
C SER A 178 -8.86 22.36 -11.96
N CYS A 179 -8.86 21.60 -10.87
CA CYS A 179 -7.80 20.66 -10.53
C CYS A 179 -8.26 19.66 -9.46
N VAL A 180 -7.59 18.51 -9.40
CA VAL A 180 -7.60 17.58 -8.28
C VAL A 180 -6.16 17.37 -7.82
N CYS A 181 -5.90 17.60 -6.54
CA CYS A 181 -4.58 17.45 -5.93
C CYS A 181 -4.63 16.40 -4.82
N LEU A 182 -3.57 15.59 -4.72
CA LEU A 182 -3.28 14.82 -3.51
C LEU A 182 -2.20 15.57 -2.74
N VAL A 183 -2.52 16.00 -1.52
CA VAL A 183 -1.61 16.75 -0.66
C VAL A 183 -0.98 15.80 0.34
N PHE A 184 0.34 15.88 0.50
CA PHE A 184 1.06 15.19 1.56
C PHE A 184 1.44 16.19 2.64
N GLU A 185 1.26 15.84 3.91
CA GLU A 185 1.78 16.63 5.02
C GLU A 185 3.18 16.13 5.38
N ALA A 186 4.18 16.92 4.99
CA ALA A 186 5.58 16.66 5.30
C ALA A 186 6.00 17.27 6.65
N ALA A 187 5.13 18.06 7.30
CA ALA A 187 5.38 18.61 8.61
C ALA A 187 5.57 17.49 9.64
N GLY A 188 6.69 17.48 10.35
CA GLY A 188 7.00 16.46 11.37
C GLY A 188 7.50 15.13 10.82
N VAL A 189 7.66 14.98 9.50
CA VAL A 189 8.30 13.81 8.91
C VAL A 189 9.82 13.92 9.04
N GLU A 190 10.40 13.07 9.88
CA GLU A 190 11.85 12.94 9.99
C GLU A 190 12.46 12.43 8.67
N ASP A 191 13.60 13.01 8.30
CA ASP A 191 14.32 12.70 7.06
C ASP A 191 13.48 12.87 5.78
N TYR A 192 12.54 13.83 5.76
CA TYR A 192 11.83 14.18 4.53
C TYR A 192 12.82 14.63 3.45
N ARG A 193 12.76 13.96 2.29
CA ARG A 193 13.59 14.27 1.11
C ARG A 193 12.78 14.61 -0.14
N GLY A 194 11.47 14.39 -0.12
CA GLY A 194 10.60 14.56 -1.30
C GLY A 194 10.48 13.30 -2.16
N ALA A 195 9.98 13.46 -3.38
CA ALA A 195 9.67 12.36 -4.29
C ALA A 195 10.92 11.66 -4.84
N GLY A 196 10.86 10.34 -5.02
CA GLY A 196 11.87 9.59 -5.78
C GLY A 196 13.11 9.16 -4.99
N TYR A 197 14.22 8.97 -5.70
CA TYR A 197 15.49 8.49 -5.13
C TYR A 197 16.37 9.66 -4.72
N HIS A 198 16.88 9.62 -3.50
CA HIS A 198 17.81 10.60 -2.95
C HIS A 198 19.11 9.91 -2.55
N HIS A 199 20.23 10.59 -2.75
CA HIS A 199 21.53 10.02 -2.42
C HIS A 199 21.67 9.85 -0.89
N PRO A 200 22.22 8.74 -0.37
CA PRO A 200 22.29 8.51 1.08
C PRO A 200 22.99 9.63 1.87
N GLY A 201 24.02 10.25 1.28
CA GLY A 201 24.78 11.35 1.88
C GLY A 201 24.16 12.74 1.73
N GLU A 202 23.00 12.87 1.10
CA GLU A 202 22.28 14.15 1.00
C GLU A 202 21.67 14.53 2.35
N LEU A 203 21.88 15.79 2.77
CA LEU A 203 21.33 16.31 4.01
C LEU A 203 19.84 16.59 3.84
N ALA A 204 19.00 15.90 4.60
CA ALA A 204 17.57 16.17 4.64
C ALA A 204 17.34 17.58 5.23
N GLN A 205 16.57 18.40 4.52
CA GLN A 205 16.12 19.69 5.03
C GLN A 205 14.65 19.58 5.38
N ALA A 206 14.30 19.92 6.62
CA ALA A 206 12.90 19.96 7.04
C ALA A 206 12.15 21.01 6.20
N PRO A 207 11.04 20.62 5.54
CA PRO A 207 10.28 21.55 4.71
C PRO A 207 9.61 22.60 5.60
N LYS A 208 9.51 23.84 5.10
CA LYS A 208 8.95 24.98 5.85
C LYS A 208 7.82 25.66 5.09
N GLY A 209 6.82 26.13 5.83
CA GLY A 209 5.70 26.91 5.28
C GLY A 209 4.88 26.10 4.27
N LEU A 210 4.65 26.67 3.08
CA LEU A 210 3.88 26.01 2.01
C LEU A 210 4.54 24.73 1.50
N GLU A 211 5.86 24.60 1.61
CA GLU A 211 6.60 23.40 1.19
C GLU A 211 6.40 22.22 2.15
N SER A 212 5.85 22.45 3.35
CA SER A 212 5.45 21.39 4.27
C SER A 212 4.21 20.63 3.77
N TYR A 213 3.54 21.13 2.74
CA TYR A 213 2.35 20.53 2.15
C TYR A 213 2.51 20.44 0.62
N PRO A 214 3.37 19.55 0.08
CA PRO A 214 3.48 19.36 -1.35
C PRO A 214 2.24 18.69 -1.96
N ALA A 215 1.90 19.06 -3.19
CA ALA A 215 1.03 18.25 -4.05
C ALA A 215 1.86 17.07 -4.57
N ILE A 216 1.59 15.85 -4.12
CA ILE A 216 2.27 14.62 -4.55
C ILE A 216 1.63 13.99 -5.80
N PHE A 217 0.43 14.48 -6.13
CA PHE A 217 -0.22 14.25 -7.41
C PHE A 217 -1.06 15.48 -7.75
N CYS A 218 -1.07 15.89 -9.02
CA CYS A 218 -1.92 16.96 -9.51
C CYS A 218 -2.46 16.62 -10.91
N TYR A 219 -3.77 16.80 -11.11
CA TYR A 219 -4.37 16.75 -12.44
C TYR A 219 -5.39 17.88 -12.64
N PRO A 220 -5.28 18.70 -13.72
CA PRO A 220 -4.18 18.74 -14.71
C PRO A 220 -2.80 18.98 -14.06
N PRO A 221 -1.66 18.72 -14.74
CA PRO A 221 -0.32 18.66 -14.12
C PRO A 221 0.22 20.01 -13.59
N THR A 222 -0.61 21.05 -13.55
CA THR A 222 -0.25 22.39 -13.08
C THR A 222 -0.85 22.63 -11.71
N ARG A 223 0.01 22.74 -10.68
CA ARG A 223 -0.43 23.08 -9.32
C ARG A 223 -1.13 24.45 -9.31
N PRO A 224 -2.29 24.60 -8.64
CA PRO A 224 -3.01 25.87 -8.56
C PRO A 224 -2.32 26.82 -7.58
N ARG A 225 -1.28 27.54 -8.05
CA ARG A 225 -0.41 28.38 -7.20
C ARG A 225 -1.19 29.42 -6.39
N ASP A 226 -2.14 30.10 -7.03
CA ASP A 226 -2.90 31.18 -6.39
C ASP A 226 -3.85 30.67 -5.29
N LYS A 227 -4.33 29.43 -5.42
CA LYS A 227 -5.23 28.78 -4.45
C LYS A 227 -4.48 27.99 -3.38
N TRP A 228 -3.18 27.76 -3.55
CA TRP A 228 -2.41 26.88 -2.66
C TRP A 228 -2.36 27.36 -1.20
N PRO A 229 -2.13 28.66 -0.90
CA PRO A 229 -2.14 29.13 0.48
C PRO A 229 -3.47 28.87 1.19
N SER A 230 -4.58 29.10 0.49
CA SER A 230 -5.94 28.81 0.97
C SER A 230 -6.17 27.32 1.22
N ILE A 231 -5.65 26.45 0.37
CA ILE A 231 -5.72 24.99 0.56
C ILE A 231 -4.90 24.57 1.78
N VAL A 232 -3.64 25.02 1.87
CA VAL A 232 -2.73 24.68 2.97
C VAL A 232 -3.29 25.11 4.31
N MET A 233 -3.78 26.35 4.42
CA MET A 233 -4.40 26.87 5.65
C MET A 233 -5.50 25.93 6.17
N ARG A 234 -6.35 25.41 5.27
CA ARG A 234 -7.48 24.54 5.64
C ARG A 234 -7.06 23.11 5.97
N VAL A 235 -6.10 22.56 5.23
CA VAL A 235 -5.56 21.22 5.48
C VAL A 235 -4.74 21.19 6.77
N SER A 236 -4.02 22.27 7.09
CA SER A 236 -3.24 22.38 8.33
C SER A 236 -4.09 22.60 9.59
N ASP A 237 -5.38 22.90 9.44
CA ASP A 237 -6.28 23.09 10.57
C ASP A 237 -6.65 21.74 11.19
N ARG A 238 -5.94 21.39 12.27
CA ARG A 238 -6.08 20.12 13.00
C ARG A 238 -7.47 19.91 13.61
N SER A 239 -8.28 20.96 13.75
CA SER A 239 -9.68 20.79 14.16
C SER A 239 -10.48 19.95 13.14
N ASN A 240 -10.01 19.90 11.89
CA ASN A 240 -10.63 19.14 10.81
C ASN A 240 -10.09 17.70 10.67
N GLU A 241 -8.98 17.29 11.31
CA GLU A 241 -8.39 15.95 11.10
C GLU A 241 -9.40 14.82 11.35
N GLN A 242 -10.17 14.96 12.44
CA GLN A 242 -11.17 13.98 12.84
C GLN A 242 -12.40 13.96 11.91
N GLU A 243 -12.69 15.08 11.24
CA GLU A 243 -13.78 15.21 10.26
C GLU A 243 -13.35 14.80 8.83
N LEU A 244 -12.10 15.06 8.46
CA LEU A 244 -11.51 14.77 7.15
C LEU A 244 -11.49 13.27 6.83
N MET A 245 -11.43 12.41 7.84
CA MET A 245 -11.43 10.95 7.66
C MET A 245 -12.83 10.39 7.40
N ASP A 246 -13.88 11.03 7.90
CA ASP A 246 -15.26 10.50 7.87
C ASP A 246 -16.17 11.28 6.88
N ARG A 247 -15.75 12.48 6.43
CA ARG A 247 -16.61 13.39 5.65
C ARG A 247 -15.85 14.12 4.55
N VAL A 248 -16.60 14.46 3.50
CA VAL A 248 -16.14 15.38 2.46
C VAL A 248 -16.38 16.82 2.93
N ILE A 249 -15.30 17.56 3.17
CA ILE A 249 -15.36 18.98 3.51
C ILE A 249 -15.48 19.80 2.23
N HIS A 250 -16.39 20.78 2.23
CA HIS A 250 -16.58 21.71 1.13
C HIS A 250 -16.42 23.15 1.63
N PHE A 251 -15.86 24.01 0.79
CA PHE A 251 -15.72 25.42 1.09
C PHE A 251 -15.96 26.22 -0.20
N PHE A 252 -16.77 27.28 -0.10
CA PHE A 252 -16.99 28.22 -1.17
C PHE A 252 -16.28 29.53 -0.84
N ASP A 253 -15.32 29.92 -1.67
CA ASP A 253 -14.61 31.19 -1.53
C ASP A 253 -15.35 32.26 -2.35
N GLN A 254 -15.73 33.36 -1.70
CA GLN A 254 -16.46 34.47 -2.31
C GLN A 254 -15.55 35.56 -2.89
N GLN A 255 -14.23 35.38 -2.85
CA GLN A 255 -13.27 36.31 -3.44
C GLN A 255 -13.44 36.49 -4.95
#